data_AF-A0A291GYF4-F1
#
_entry.id   AF-A0A291GYF4-F1
#
_cell.length_a   1.000
_cell.length_b   1.000
_cell.length_c   1.000
_cell.angle_alpha   90.00
_cell.angle_beta   90.00
_cell.angle_gamma   90.00
#
_symmetry.space_group_name_H-M   'P 1'
#
loop_
_entity.id
_entity.type
_entity.pdbx_description
1 polymer ?
#
loop_
_entity_poly.entity_id
_entity_poly.type
_entity_poly.pdbx_seq_one_letter_code
_entity_poly.pdbx_strand_id
1 'polypeptide(L)'
;MTTGGEGLSPLQRQRAVGAVVAAAAGDALGAPYEFQPPVPDVEEIDMIGGGVLDWQPGEWTDDTAMAIVVLEASLAASDGHDLRLDTAQDHIAREWYSWSLGTPDIGTLTSQVVRTAADLAREDGHYAPRAKDFRIAASTAHEQLPASAGNGSLMRAHVTVLPYLLSPEEDAVEAITAVCRLTHVHPDTIEANILWGLAVRRAILTGEIDVRVGLAQLSEERREVWLERIEEAEQSTPEMFRRNGWVVGAFQAAWAAISGVSPIPEGKFAQRDALVVALRSAVRAGYDTDTVACITGALMGAALGPKAVLPEWRRMLFGWPSYEVDELWGLVERVIAPMVREGGEGTRA
;
A
#
# COMPACT_ATOMS: atom_id res chain seq x y z
N MET A 1 34.72 -5.93 -4.65
CA MET A 1 34.49 -7.37 -4.86
C MET A 1 33.00 -7.56 -4.88
N THR A 2 32.43 -7.71 -6.06
CA THR A 2 31.00 -7.83 -6.31
C THR A 2 30.50 -9.14 -5.71
N THR A 3 29.78 -9.06 -4.60
CA THR A 3 28.96 -10.17 -4.12
C THR A 3 27.97 -10.49 -5.23
N GLY A 4 28.13 -11.64 -5.89
CA GLY A 4 27.14 -12.15 -6.85
C GLY A 4 25.83 -12.35 -6.10
N GLY A 5 24.96 -11.35 -6.15
CA GLY A 5 23.77 -11.26 -5.30
C GLY A 5 22.84 -12.45 -5.52
N GLU A 6 22.44 -13.09 -4.43
CA GLU A 6 21.40 -14.13 -4.46
C GLU A 6 20.06 -13.51 -4.83
N GLY A 7 19.36 -14.13 -5.79
CA GLY A 7 18.00 -13.72 -6.12
C GLY A 7 17.04 -14.03 -4.98
N LEU A 8 15.80 -13.57 -5.09
CA LEU A 8 14.79 -13.75 -4.04
C LEU A 8 14.57 -15.24 -3.74
N SER A 9 14.69 -15.60 -2.46
CA SER A 9 14.36 -16.95 -1.98
C SER A 9 12.86 -17.22 -2.15
N PRO A 10 12.43 -18.50 -2.18
CA PRO A 10 11.01 -18.86 -2.21
C PRO A 10 10.20 -18.20 -1.07
N LEU A 11 10.79 -18.03 0.11
CA LEU A 11 10.13 -17.39 1.24
C LEU A 11 9.94 -15.88 1.01
N GLN A 12 10.96 -15.18 0.51
CA GLN A 12 10.87 -13.75 0.17
C GLN A 12 9.84 -13.51 -0.95
N ARG A 13 9.74 -14.41 -1.94
CA ARG A 13 8.69 -14.36 -2.97
C ARG A 13 7.29 -14.49 -2.37
N GLN A 14 7.09 -15.48 -1.49
CA GLN A 14 5.83 -15.62 -0.76
C GLN A 14 5.51 -14.36 0.05
N ARG A 15 6.48 -13.76 0.71
CA ARG A 15 6.29 -12.51 1.46
C ARG A 15 5.90 -11.32 0.57
N ALA A 16 6.51 -11.18 -0.61
CA ALA A 16 6.13 -10.14 -1.57
C ALA A 16 4.66 -10.29 -2.01
N VAL A 17 4.23 -11.51 -2.32
CA VAL A 17 2.81 -11.80 -2.61
C VAL A 17 1.93 -11.52 -1.38
N GLY A 18 2.44 -11.87 -0.19
CA GLY A 18 1.74 -11.67 1.07
C GLY A 18 1.42 -10.20 1.34
N ALA A 19 2.35 -9.30 1.02
CA ALA A 19 2.14 -7.87 1.16
C ALA A 19 0.91 -7.39 0.36
N VAL A 20 0.76 -7.82 -0.89
CA VAL A 20 -0.34 -7.37 -1.75
C VAL A 20 -1.66 -8.08 -1.42
N VAL A 21 -1.63 -9.41 -1.22
CA VAL A 21 -2.85 -10.18 -0.93
C VAL A 21 -3.43 -9.84 0.44
N ALA A 22 -2.59 -9.60 1.45
CA ALA A 22 -3.06 -9.19 2.77
C ALA A 22 -3.51 -7.72 2.80
N ALA A 23 -2.92 -6.84 1.98
CA ALA A 23 -3.43 -5.50 1.77
C ALA A 23 -4.85 -5.52 1.20
N ALA A 24 -5.06 -6.26 0.10
CA ALA A 24 -6.38 -6.44 -0.51
C ALA A 24 -7.40 -7.09 0.43
N ALA A 25 -6.95 -8.02 1.28
CA ALA A 25 -7.81 -8.59 2.32
C ALA A 25 -8.15 -7.61 3.43
N GLY A 26 -7.23 -6.70 3.78
CA GLY A 26 -7.49 -5.65 4.77
C GLY A 26 -8.49 -4.62 4.24
N ASP A 27 -8.24 -4.13 3.03
CA ASP A 27 -9.12 -3.26 2.25
C ASP A 27 -10.56 -3.83 2.22
N ALA A 28 -10.76 -5.00 1.61
CA ALA A 28 -12.11 -5.59 1.47
C ALA A 28 -12.78 -5.94 2.81
N LEU A 29 -12.00 -6.18 3.89
CA LEU A 29 -12.53 -6.37 5.24
C LEU A 29 -13.00 -5.06 5.86
N GLY A 30 -12.30 -3.96 5.60
CA GLY A 30 -12.60 -2.64 6.14
C GLY A 30 -13.70 -1.90 5.40
N ALA A 31 -13.90 -2.16 4.11
CA ALA A 31 -14.86 -1.45 3.26
C ALA A 31 -16.30 -1.36 3.81
N PRO A 32 -16.90 -2.43 4.38
CA PRO A 32 -18.25 -2.36 4.95
C PRO A 32 -18.42 -1.42 6.15
N TYR A 33 -17.32 -1.09 6.82
CA TYR A 33 -17.29 -0.35 8.08
C TYR A 33 -16.83 1.11 7.90
N GLU A 34 -16.51 1.50 6.68
CA GLU A 34 -15.97 2.82 6.37
C GLU A 34 -17.00 3.92 6.67
N PHE A 35 -16.49 5.08 7.09
CA PHE A 35 -17.22 6.29 7.52
C PHE A 35 -18.13 6.11 8.75
N GLN A 36 -17.99 5.00 9.48
CA GLN A 36 -18.75 4.72 10.70
C GLN A 36 -17.91 5.00 11.95
N PRO A 37 -18.52 5.22 13.13
CA PRO A 37 -17.77 5.31 14.39
C PRO A 37 -17.03 3.98 14.71
N PRO A 38 -16.09 3.99 15.68
CA PRO A 38 -15.40 2.78 16.11
C PRO A 38 -16.34 1.62 16.43
N VAL A 39 -15.99 0.42 15.98
CA VAL A 39 -16.81 -0.80 16.11
C VAL A 39 -16.60 -1.43 17.49
N PRO A 40 -17.67 -1.68 18.28
CA PRO A 40 -17.53 -2.31 19.60
C PRO A 40 -16.94 -3.73 19.54
N ASP A 41 -16.21 -4.14 20.59
CA ASP A 41 -15.61 -5.48 20.70
C ASP A 41 -16.60 -6.64 20.59
N VAL A 42 -17.87 -6.39 20.94
CA VAL A 42 -18.95 -7.40 20.89
C VAL A 42 -19.41 -7.72 19.47
N GLU A 43 -19.08 -6.86 18.50
CA GLU A 43 -19.44 -7.06 17.10
C GLU A 43 -18.36 -7.88 16.38
N GLU A 44 -18.81 -8.83 15.55
CA GLU A 44 -17.92 -9.61 14.71
C GLU A 44 -17.60 -8.84 13.43
N ILE A 45 -16.31 -8.74 13.13
CA ILE A 45 -15.80 -8.12 11.91
C ILE A 45 -15.51 -9.21 10.88
N ASP A 46 -16.13 -9.10 9.71
CA ASP A 46 -15.97 -10.01 8.58
C ASP A 46 -16.25 -9.31 7.24
N MET A 47 -15.93 -9.95 6.12
CA MET A 47 -16.16 -9.44 4.76
C MET A 47 -17.64 -9.54 4.37
N ILE A 48 -18.49 -8.73 5.02
CA ILE A 48 -19.95 -8.83 4.92
C ILE A 48 -20.56 -8.07 3.74
N GLY A 49 -19.78 -7.24 3.03
CA GLY A 49 -20.30 -6.30 2.04
C GLY A 49 -21.18 -5.19 2.66
N GLY A 50 -21.87 -4.41 1.85
CA GLY A 50 -22.65 -3.25 2.28
C GLY A 50 -21.79 -2.00 2.46
N GLY A 51 -21.91 -1.33 3.60
CA GLY A 51 -21.26 -0.03 3.82
C GLY A 51 -21.93 1.11 3.04
N VAL A 52 -21.28 2.27 3.00
CA VAL A 52 -21.83 3.50 2.37
C VAL A 52 -21.98 3.35 0.86
N LEU A 53 -21.14 2.54 0.23
CA LEU A 53 -21.10 2.35 -1.22
C LEU A 53 -21.70 1.02 -1.71
N ASP A 54 -22.37 0.27 -0.81
CA ASP A 54 -23.03 -1.01 -1.11
C ASP A 54 -22.10 -2.06 -1.75
N TRP A 55 -20.90 -2.20 -1.17
CA TRP A 55 -19.85 -3.12 -1.58
C TRP A 55 -20.32 -4.58 -1.56
N GLN A 56 -19.83 -5.41 -2.46
CA GLN A 56 -20.05 -6.85 -2.34
C GLN A 56 -19.11 -7.49 -1.30
N PRO A 57 -19.50 -8.63 -0.69
CA PRO A 57 -18.61 -9.40 0.18
C PRO A 57 -17.29 -9.76 -0.52
N GLY A 58 -16.17 -9.21 -0.02
CA GLY A 58 -14.83 -9.43 -0.57
C GLY A 58 -14.43 -8.50 -1.71
N GLU A 59 -15.28 -7.53 -2.06
CA GLU A 59 -14.93 -6.48 -3.01
C GLU A 59 -13.96 -5.47 -2.38
N TRP A 60 -12.81 -5.25 -3.03
CA TRP A 60 -11.82 -4.25 -2.61
C TRP A 60 -12.10 -2.86 -3.21
N THR A 61 -11.58 -1.82 -2.55
CA THR A 61 -11.85 -0.40 -2.78
C THR A 61 -10.76 0.30 -3.62
N ASP A 62 -10.69 1.63 -3.56
CA ASP A 62 -9.67 2.40 -4.27
C ASP A 62 -8.22 2.09 -3.83
N ASP A 63 -8.02 1.70 -2.57
CA ASP A 63 -6.78 1.17 -1.99
C ASP A 63 -6.09 0.15 -2.91
N THR A 64 -6.75 -0.99 -3.14
CA THR A 64 -6.22 -2.07 -3.97
C THR A 64 -6.24 -1.72 -5.45
N ALA A 65 -7.30 -1.06 -5.93
CA ALA A 65 -7.42 -0.69 -7.35
C ALA A 65 -6.25 0.22 -7.79
N MET A 66 -5.93 1.23 -6.99
CA MET A 66 -4.82 2.14 -7.30
C MET A 66 -3.46 1.47 -7.13
N ALA A 67 -3.32 0.51 -6.21
CA ALA A 67 -2.09 -0.28 -6.06
C ALA A 67 -1.84 -1.23 -7.25
N ILE A 68 -2.89 -1.85 -7.81
CA ILE A 68 -2.80 -2.65 -9.03
C ILE A 68 -2.20 -1.85 -10.19
N VAL A 69 -2.69 -0.60 -10.40
CA VAL A 69 -2.16 0.28 -11.46
C VAL A 69 -0.67 0.55 -11.30
N VAL A 70 -0.17 0.71 -10.07
CA VAL A 70 1.27 0.89 -9.83
C VAL A 70 2.06 -0.35 -10.22
N LEU A 71 1.56 -1.54 -9.90
CA LEU A 71 2.21 -2.80 -10.31
C LEU A 71 2.21 -2.96 -11.83
N GLU A 72 1.09 -2.68 -12.50
CA GLU A 72 0.98 -2.73 -13.97
C GLU A 72 1.90 -1.73 -14.65
N ALA A 73 2.01 -0.51 -14.11
CA ALA A 73 2.94 0.51 -14.60
C ALA A 73 4.39 0.06 -14.52
N SER A 74 4.77 -0.65 -13.44
CA SER A 74 6.11 -1.22 -13.34
C SER A 74 6.37 -2.22 -14.47
N LEU A 75 5.41 -3.10 -14.79
CA LEU A 75 5.55 -4.06 -15.90
C LEU A 75 5.56 -3.39 -17.29
N ALA A 76 4.88 -2.25 -17.43
CA ALA A 76 4.85 -1.48 -18.68
C ALA A 76 6.12 -0.64 -18.90
N ALA A 77 6.95 -0.44 -17.87
CA ALA A 77 8.18 0.32 -17.97
C ALA A 77 9.20 -0.41 -18.86
N SER A 78 9.71 0.27 -19.89
CA SER A 78 10.63 -0.31 -20.88
C SER A 78 12.02 -0.68 -20.32
N ASP A 79 12.33 -0.25 -19.10
CA ASP A 79 13.65 -0.43 -18.47
C ASP A 79 13.50 -1.00 -17.05
N GLY A 80 13.51 -2.34 -16.96
CA GLY A 80 13.72 -3.04 -15.67
C GLY A 80 12.68 -2.83 -14.57
N HIS A 81 11.43 -2.51 -14.93
CA HIS A 81 10.34 -2.21 -13.99
C HIS A 81 10.49 -0.90 -13.17
N ASP A 82 11.28 0.07 -13.66
CA ASP A 82 11.56 1.31 -12.93
C ASP A 82 10.38 2.30 -12.95
N LEU A 83 9.72 2.46 -11.79
CA LEU A 83 8.62 3.40 -11.51
C LEU A 83 9.05 4.88 -11.50
N ARG A 84 10.36 5.18 -11.48
CA ARG A 84 10.87 6.56 -11.52
C ARG A 84 10.79 7.16 -12.91
N LEU A 85 10.64 6.33 -13.94
CA LEU A 85 10.57 6.77 -15.33
C LEU A 85 9.25 7.47 -15.62
N ASP A 86 9.31 8.56 -16.38
CA ASP A 86 8.11 9.30 -16.83
C ASP A 86 7.15 8.36 -17.59
N THR A 87 7.64 7.37 -18.34
CA THR A 87 6.78 6.40 -19.05
C THR A 87 5.96 5.52 -18.11
N ALA A 88 6.54 5.10 -16.98
CA ALA A 88 5.82 4.35 -15.96
C ALA A 88 4.79 5.24 -15.27
N GLN A 89 5.18 6.46 -14.92
CA GLN A 89 4.27 7.42 -14.28
C GLN A 89 3.16 7.92 -15.23
N ASP A 90 3.41 8.00 -16.53
CA ASP A 90 2.41 8.31 -17.56
C ASP A 90 1.38 7.17 -17.68
N HIS A 91 1.83 5.92 -17.54
CA HIS A 91 0.92 4.78 -17.42
C HIS A 91 0.05 4.92 -16.17
N ILE A 92 0.64 5.20 -15.00
CA ILE A 92 -0.10 5.42 -13.75
C ILE A 92 -1.15 6.54 -13.93
N ALA A 93 -0.75 7.69 -14.44
CA ALA A 93 -1.63 8.84 -14.64
C ALA A 93 -2.83 8.50 -15.54
N ARG A 94 -2.58 7.79 -16.65
CA ARG A 94 -3.64 7.39 -17.59
C ARG A 94 -4.60 6.37 -16.97
N GLU A 95 -4.09 5.34 -16.31
CA GLU A 95 -4.94 4.28 -15.77
C GLU A 95 -5.69 4.73 -14.52
N TRP A 96 -5.10 5.55 -13.64
CA TRP A 96 -5.85 6.19 -12.55
C TRP A 96 -6.92 7.14 -13.07
N TYR A 97 -6.66 7.89 -14.15
CA TYR A 97 -7.69 8.69 -14.80
C TYR A 97 -8.81 7.78 -15.33
N SER A 98 -8.48 6.73 -16.07
CA SER A 98 -9.45 5.76 -16.60
C SER A 98 -10.32 5.14 -15.51
N TRP A 99 -9.70 4.64 -14.44
CA TRP A 99 -10.37 4.10 -13.25
C TRP A 99 -11.30 5.14 -12.59
N SER A 100 -10.83 6.40 -12.45
CA SER A 100 -11.59 7.46 -11.79
C SER A 100 -12.92 7.81 -12.47
N LEU A 101 -13.09 7.46 -13.75
CA LEU A 101 -14.33 7.74 -14.50
C LEU A 101 -15.50 6.84 -14.07
N GLY A 102 -15.21 5.68 -13.47
CA GLY A 102 -16.22 4.67 -13.12
C GLY A 102 -16.30 4.34 -11.62
N THR A 103 -15.39 4.86 -10.80
CA THR A 103 -15.33 4.54 -9.37
C THR A 103 -16.23 5.46 -8.52
N PRO A 104 -16.98 4.91 -7.54
CA PRO A 104 -17.69 5.73 -6.56
C PRO A 104 -16.81 6.22 -5.42
N ASP A 105 -15.57 5.74 -5.32
CA ASP A 105 -14.82 5.66 -4.07
C ASP A 105 -13.54 6.53 -4.03
N ILE A 106 -13.31 7.33 -5.08
CA ILE A 106 -12.09 8.14 -5.17
C ILE A 106 -12.04 9.21 -4.06
N GLY A 107 -11.02 9.14 -3.19
CA GLY A 107 -10.79 10.14 -2.15
C GLY A 107 -10.72 11.59 -2.65
N THR A 108 -11.18 12.56 -1.83
CA THR A 108 -11.40 13.96 -2.26
C THR A 108 -10.17 14.62 -2.90
N LEU A 109 -8.99 14.49 -2.29
CA LEU A 109 -7.75 15.09 -2.82
C LEU A 109 -7.33 14.42 -4.13
N THR A 110 -7.35 13.08 -4.19
CA THR A 110 -7.07 12.32 -5.42
C THR A 110 -8.01 12.74 -6.54
N SER A 111 -9.30 12.86 -6.24
CA SER A 111 -10.35 13.29 -7.16
C SER A 111 -10.09 14.71 -7.72
N GLN A 112 -9.67 15.65 -6.86
CA GLN A 112 -9.28 17.00 -7.28
C GLN A 112 -8.05 16.99 -8.20
N VAL A 113 -7.02 16.21 -7.85
CA VAL A 113 -5.79 16.11 -8.65
C VAL A 113 -6.09 15.51 -10.02
N VAL A 114 -6.83 14.40 -10.08
CA VAL A 114 -7.17 13.73 -11.33
C VAL A 114 -7.99 14.64 -12.26
N ARG A 115 -8.99 15.36 -11.73
CA ARG A 115 -9.77 16.33 -12.52
C ARG A 115 -8.90 17.46 -13.06
N THR A 116 -8.09 18.07 -12.21
CA THR A 116 -7.21 19.18 -12.60
C THR A 116 -6.17 18.73 -13.64
N ALA A 117 -5.59 17.53 -13.46
CA ALA A 117 -4.66 16.96 -14.42
C ALA A 117 -5.33 16.69 -15.78
N ALA A 118 -6.56 16.19 -15.78
CA ALA A 118 -7.33 15.97 -17.00
C ALA A 118 -7.64 17.28 -17.74
N ASP A 119 -7.97 18.35 -17.02
CA ASP A 119 -8.18 19.68 -17.60
C ASP A 119 -6.89 20.22 -18.23
N LEU A 120 -5.76 20.17 -17.52
CA LEU A 120 -4.44 20.56 -18.04
C LEU A 120 -4.06 19.77 -19.30
N ALA A 121 -4.31 18.46 -19.30
CA ALA A 121 -4.02 17.61 -20.44
C ALA A 121 -4.87 18.01 -21.67
N ARG A 122 -6.15 18.34 -21.47
CA ARG A 122 -7.05 18.79 -22.53
C ARG A 122 -6.62 20.13 -23.10
N GLU A 123 -6.18 21.07 -22.26
CA GLU A 123 -5.64 22.36 -22.69
C GLU A 123 -4.37 22.19 -23.54
N ASP A 124 -3.53 21.22 -23.19
CA ASP A 124 -2.34 20.82 -23.96
C ASP A 124 -2.65 19.95 -25.20
N GLY A 125 -3.94 19.67 -25.50
CA GLY A 125 -4.36 18.91 -26.68
C GLY A 125 -4.26 17.38 -26.54
N HIS A 126 -4.21 16.86 -25.32
CA HIS A 126 -4.17 15.42 -25.03
C HIS A 126 -5.52 14.90 -24.49
N TYR A 127 -5.86 13.66 -24.85
CA TYR A 127 -7.12 13.01 -24.43
C TYR A 127 -7.06 12.44 -23.01
N ALA A 128 -5.87 12.15 -22.51
CA ALA A 128 -5.64 11.62 -21.17
C ALA A 128 -4.46 12.33 -20.51
N PRO A 129 -4.48 12.49 -19.17
CA PRO A 129 -3.40 13.11 -18.42
C PRO A 129 -2.14 12.26 -18.38
N ARG A 130 -1.01 12.95 -18.23
CA ARG A 130 0.34 12.40 -18.05
C ARG A 130 0.86 12.69 -16.64
N ALA A 131 2.00 12.10 -16.29
CA ALA A 131 2.68 12.31 -15.04
C ALA A 131 2.97 13.79 -14.75
N LYS A 132 3.34 14.57 -15.77
CA LYS A 132 3.56 16.01 -15.61
C LYS A 132 2.29 16.77 -15.18
N ASP A 133 1.13 16.37 -15.70
CA ASP A 133 -0.14 17.03 -15.45
C ASP A 133 -0.60 16.74 -14.02
N PHE A 134 -0.41 15.49 -13.57
CA PHE A 134 -0.61 15.06 -12.18
C PHE A 134 0.30 15.81 -11.20
N ARG A 135 1.61 15.91 -11.50
CA ARG A 135 2.56 16.63 -10.63
C ARG A 135 2.19 18.10 -10.48
N ILE A 136 1.82 18.78 -11.57
CA ILE A 136 1.35 20.18 -11.52
C ILE A 136 0.08 20.27 -10.67
N ALA A 137 -0.92 19.42 -10.95
CA ALA A 137 -2.18 19.41 -10.23
C ALA A 137 -2.00 19.15 -8.71
N ALA A 138 -1.13 18.21 -8.34
CA ALA A 138 -0.82 17.90 -6.94
C ALA A 138 -0.14 19.07 -6.23
N SER A 139 0.83 19.72 -6.88
CA SER A 139 1.47 20.93 -6.36
C SER A 139 0.46 22.08 -6.19
N THR A 140 -0.38 22.34 -7.20
CA THR A 140 -1.43 23.36 -7.12
C THR A 140 -2.44 23.07 -6.00
N ALA A 141 -2.87 21.82 -5.84
CA ALA A 141 -3.78 21.42 -4.76
C ALA A 141 -3.15 21.66 -3.38
N HIS A 142 -1.85 21.36 -3.21
CA HIS A 142 -1.14 21.63 -1.97
C HIS A 142 -0.95 23.13 -1.69
N GLU A 143 -0.66 23.94 -2.70
CA GLU A 143 -0.58 25.40 -2.54
C GLU A 143 -1.93 25.99 -2.09
N GLN A 144 -3.05 25.47 -2.59
CA GLN A 144 -4.39 25.89 -2.22
C GLN A 144 -4.82 25.40 -0.84
N LEU A 145 -4.41 24.17 -0.47
CA LEU A 145 -4.78 23.50 0.77
C LEU A 145 -3.52 22.92 1.45
N PRO A 146 -2.63 23.76 2.02
CA PRO A 146 -1.34 23.33 2.53
C PRO A 146 -1.43 22.38 3.73
N ALA A 147 -2.57 22.35 4.41
CA ALA A 147 -2.84 21.43 5.52
C ALA A 147 -3.43 20.08 5.07
N SER A 148 -3.72 19.90 3.78
CA SER A 148 -4.27 18.64 3.27
C SER A 148 -3.18 17.58 3.15
N ALA A 149 -3.31 16.52 3.96
CA ALA A 149 -2.35 15.42 4.05
C ALA A 149 -3.08 14.08 4.15
N GLY A 150 -3.97 13.80 3.19
CA GLY A 150 -4.72 12.55 3.14
C GLY A 150 -3.83 11.30 3.10
N ASN A 151 -4.34 10.19 3.62
CA ASN A 151 -3.68 8.88 3.57
C ASN A 151 -3.67 8.22 2.18
N GLY A 152 -4.35 8.83 1.19
CA GLY A 152 -4.56 8.24 -0.12
C GLY A 152 -3.29 7.85 -0.87
N SER A 153 -2.10 8.40 -0.58
CA SER A 153 -0.85 7.87 -1.14
C SER A 153 -0.30 6.65 -0.38
N LEU A 154 -0.50 6.58 0.94
CA LEU A 154 0.02 5.55 1.83
C LEU A 154 -0.59 4.18 1.56
N MET A 155 -1.89 4.11 1.23
CA MET A 155 -2.60 2.86 0.87
C MET A 155 -1.89 2.04 -0.21
N ARG A 156 -1.23 2.72 -1.15
CA ARG A 156 -0.49 2.12 -2.27
C ARG A 156 1.03 2.14 -2.12
N ALA A 157 1.57 2.50 -0.96
CA ALA A 157 3.02 2.58 -0.74
C ALA A 157 3.69 1.20 -0.84
N HIS A 158 3.01 0.14 -0.38
CA HIS A 158 3.55 -1.21 -0.26
C HIS A 158 3.95 -1.85 -1.61
N VAL A 159 3.29 -1.48 -2.71
CA VAL A 159 3.61 -2.01 -4.05
C VAL A 159 4.79 -1.29 -4.70
N THR A 160 5.08 -0.04 -4.32
CA THR A 160 6.14 0.78 -4.94
C THR A 160 7.54 0.21 -4.71
N VAL A 161 7.74 -0.57 -3.64
CA VAL A 161 9.04 -1.17 -3.30
C VAL A 161 9.31 -2.50 -3.99
N LEU A 162 8.29 -3.14 -4.57
CA LEU A 162 8.43 -4.49 -5.13
C LEU A 162 9.45 -4.57 -6.29
N PRO A 163 9.55 -3.59 -7.21
CA PRO A 163 10.60 -3.62 -8.23
C PRO A 163 12.03 -3.44 -7.68
N TYR A 164 12.17 -2.98 -6.43
CA TYR A 164 13.44 -2.54 -5.82
C TYR A 164 13.86 -3.38 -4.60
N LEU A 165 13.33 -4.60 -4.46
CA LEU A 165 13.63 -5.47 -3.31
C LEU A 165 15.13 -5.76 -3.18
N LEU A 166 15.84 -5.97 -4.29
CA LEU A 166 17.28 -6.24 -4.29
C LEU A 166 18.15 -5.05 -4.77
N SER A 167 17.52 -3.89 -5.04
CA SER A 167 18.21 -2.65 -5.40
C SER A 167 18.76 -1.93 -4.15
N PRO A 168 19.69 -0.97 -4.30
CA PRO A 168 20.00 0.01 -3.28
C PRO A 168 18.73 0.59 -2.62
N GLU A 169 18.80 0.90 -1.33
CA GLU A 169 17.64 1.42 -0.60
C GLU A 169 17.19 2.78 -1.16
N GLU A 170 18.14 3.59 -1.61
CA GLU A 170 17.92 4.90 -2.21
C GLU A 170 17.01 4.82 -3.45
N ASP A 171 17.16 3.78 -4.28
CA ASP A 171 16.31 3.58 -5.46
C ASP A 171 14.85 3.33 -5.04
N ALA A 172 14.63 2.56 -3.97
CA ALA A 172 13.30 2.33 -3.42
C ALA A 172 12.69 3.62 -2.85
N VAL A 173 13.48 4.42 -2.12
CA VAL A 173 13.04 5.73 -1.57
C VAL A 173 12.64 6.70 -2.68
N GLU A 174 13.43 6.77 -3.75
CA GLU A 174 13.13 7.60 -4.91
C GLU A 174 11.83 7.16 -5.60
N ALA A 175 11.63 5.85 -5.79
CA ALA A 175 10.41 5.31 -6.39
C ALA A 175 9.16 5.56 -5.54
N ILE A 176 9.24 5.31 -4.23
CA ILE A 176 8.17 5.63 -3.26
C ILE A 176 7.79 7.11 -3.39
N THR A 177 8.79 7.99 -3.34
CA THR A 177 8.59 9.45 -3.38
C THR A 177 7.99 9.90 -4.71
N ALA A 178 8.47 9.35 -5.83
CA ALA A 178 8.00 9.69 -7.16
C ALA A 178 6.51 9.34 -7.34
N VAL A 179 6.10 8.13 -6.95
CA VAL A 179 4.69 7.70 -7.04
C VAL A 179 3.80 8.47 -6.07
N CYS A 180 4.25 8.74 -4.84
CA CYS A 180 3.51 9.57 -3.88
C CYS A 180 3.19 10.96 -4.46
N ARG A 181 4.21 11.62 -5.02
CA ARG A 181 4.13 13.00 -5.54
C ARG A 181 3.24 13.17 -6.77
N LEU A 182 2.80 12.09 -7.42
CA LEU A 182 1.77 12.19 -8.45
C LEU A 182 0.46 12.76 -7.90
N THR A 183 0.18 12.59 -6.61
CA THR A 183 -1.09 13.02 -6.00
C THR A 183 -0.92 13.77 -4.69
N HIS A 184 0.09 13.42 -3.89
CA HIS A 184 0.31 13.95 -2.55
C HIS A 184 1.75 14.46 -2.43
N VAL A 185 1.90 15.77 -2.18
CA VAL A 185 3.20 16.43 -2.04
C VAL A 185 3.49 16.93 -0.63
N HIS A 186 2.55 16.76 0.31
CA HIS A 186 2.72 17.19 1.69
C HIS A 186 3.85 16.39 2.38
N PRO A 187 4.74 17.02 3.18
CA PRO A 187 5.85 16.33 3.85
C PRO A 187 5.43 15.09 4.65
N ASP A 188 4.41 15.19 5.52
CA ASP A 188 3.89 14.03 6.25
C ASP A 188 3.50 12.85 5.33
N THR A 189 2.95 13.13 4.14
CA THR A 189 2.55 12.05 3.21
C THR A 189 3.76 11.35 2.61
N ILE A 190 4.76 12.11 2.17
CA ILE A 190 6.00 11.57 1.59
C ILE A 190 6.75 10.75 2.65
N GLU A 191 6.90 11.29 3.86
CA GLU A 191 7.64 10.67 4.93
C GLU A 191 6.94 9.38 5.42
N ALA A 192 5.62 9.40 5.59
CA ALA A 192 4.85 8.20 5.94
C ALA A 192 5.03 7.09 4.90
N ASN A 193 4.98 7.44 3.61
CA ASN A 193 5.18 6.50 2.51
C ASN A 193 6.58 5.90 2.53
N ILE A 194 7.63 6.71 2.80
CA ILE A 194 9.01 6.22 2.94
C ILE A 194 9.12 5.24 4.11
N LEU A 195 8.63 5.62 5.30
CA LEU A 195 8.70 4.78 6.49
C LEU A 195 7.96 3.45 6.28
N TRP A 196 6.72 3.49 5.78
CA TRP A 196 5.91 2.28 5.58
C TRP A 196 6.43 1.42 4.43
N GLY A 197 6.82 2.02 3.31
CA GLY A 197 7.40 1.32 2.17
C GLY A 197 8.69 0.59 2.54
N LEU A 198 9.60 1.24 3.27
CA LEU A 198 10.83 0.59 3.74
C LEU A 198 10.57 -0.50 4.79
N ALA A 199 9.56 -0.32 5.65
CA ALA A 199 9.13 -1.36 6.59
C ALA A 199 8.61 -2.59 5.84
N VAL A 200 7.79 -2.41 4.80
CA VAL A 200 7.31 -3.48 3.91
C VAL A 200 8.49 -4.16 3.21
N ARG A 201 9.43 -3.39 2.64
CA ARG A 201 10.63 -3.93 2.00
C ARG A 201 11.47 -4.76 2.97
N ARG A 202 11.70 -4.27 4.19
CA ARG A 202 12.40 -5.01 5.25
C ARG A 202 11.67 -6.31 5.60
N ALA A 203 10.36 -6.24 5.85
CA ALA A 203 9.54 -7.39 6.19
C ALA A 203 9.59 -8.46 5.09
N ILE A 204 9.55 -8.06 3.80
CA ILE A 204 9.71 -9.01 2.69
C ILE A 204 11.06 -9.72 2.75
N LEU A 205 12.14 -8.95 2.91
CA LEU A 205 13.50 -9.47 2.81
C LEU A 205 13.92 -10.31 4.02
N THR A 206 13.49 -9.93 5.22
CA THR A 206 13.97 -10.54 6.48
C THR A 206 12.86 -11.23 7.27
N GLY A 207 11.62 -10.75 7.16
CA GLY A 207 10.50 -11.18 8.00
C GLY A 207 10.33 -10.36 9.27
N GLU A 208 11.18 -9.35 9.46
CA GLU A 208 11.11 -8.44 10.61
C GLU A 208 10.19 -7.27 10.27
N ILE A 209 9.28 -6.96 11.18
CA ILE A 209 8.41 -5.80 11.09
C ILE A 209 8.98 -4.70 11.98
N ASP A 210 9.40 -3.60 11.38
CA ASP A 210 9.86 -2.41 12.10
C ASP A 210 9.69 -1.17 11.20
N VAL A 211 8.84 -0.23 11.63
CA VAL A 211 8.60 1.04 10.92
C VAL A 211 9.72 2.06 11.13
N ARG A 212 10.64 1.82 12.08
CA ARG A 212 11.78 2.70 12.35
C ARG A 212 12.91 2.58 11.33
N VAL A 213 12.93 1.52 10.51
CA VAL A 213 14.00 1.28 9.54
C VAL A 213 14.21 2.42 8.55
N GLY A 214 13.15 3.17 8.23
CA GLY A 214 13.21 4.32 7.33
C GLY A 214 13.57 5.65 7.98
N LEU A 215 13.71 5.73 9.32
CA LEU A 215 13.97 6.99 10.04
C LEU A 215 15.30 7.65 9.64
N ALA A 216 16.26 6.85 9.15
CA ALA A 216 17.53 7.35 8.65
C ALA A 216 17.39 8.20 7.36
N GLN A 217 16.30 8.02 6.61
CA GLN A 217 16.00 8.76 5.37
C GLN A 217 15.40 10.15 5.62
N LEU A 218 15.04 10.45 6.87
CA LEU A 218 14.45 11.73 7.27
C LEU A 218 15.52 12.68 7.83
N SER A 219 15.23 14.00 7.76
CA SER A 219 16.02 14.99 8.50
C SER A 219 15.93 14.74 10.01
N GLU A 220 16.89 15.26 10.77
CA GLU A 220 16.94 15.08 12.23
C GLU A 220 15.65 15.54 12.93
N GLU A 221 15.16 16.73 12.60
CA GLU A 221 13.89 17.27 13.13
C GLU A 221 12.68 16.38 12.80
N ARG A 222 12.59 15.90 11.55
CA ARG A 222 11.47 15.04 11.12
C ARG A 222 11.57 13.64 11.73
N ARG A 223 12.79 13.15 11.96
CA ARG A 223 13.04 11.88 12.65
C ARG A 223 12.49 11.90 14.07
N GLU A 224 12.75 12.97 14.83
CA GLU A 224 12.23 13.11 16.20
C GLU A 224 10.70 13.11 16.22
N VAL A 225 10.07 13.89 15.33
CA VAL A 225 8.60 13.95 15.20
C VAL A 225 8.01 12.57 14.89
N TRP A 226 8.59 11.82 13.95
CA TRP A 226 8.09 10.49 13.61
C TRP A 226 8.36 9.45 14.69
N LEU A 227 9.49 9.56 15.41
CA LEU A 227 9.77 8.67 16.52
C LEU A 227 8.71 8.83 17.63
N GLU A 228 8.37 10.07 18.00
CA GLU A 228 7.29 10.34 18.97
C GLU A 228 5.94 9.75 18.51
N ARG A 229 5.59 9.92 17.23
CA ARG A 229 4.34 9.37 16.66
C ARG A 229 4.29 7.84 16.67
N ILE A 230 5.43 7.20 16.40
CA ILE A 230 5.57 5.74 16.44
C ILE A 230 5.42 5.24 17.88
N GLU A 231 6.10 5.87 18.84
CA GLU A 231 6.04 5.51 20.26
C GLU A 231 4.64 5.75 20.87
N GLU A 232 3.94 6.81 20.45
CA GLU A 232 2.55 7.05 20.82
C GLU A 232 1.64 5.90 20.35
N ALA A 233 1.80 5.46 19.11
CA ALA A 233 1.02 4.36 18.55
C ALA A 233 1.27 3.02 19.26
N GLU A 234 2.51 2.75 19.68
CA GLU A 234 2.86 1.53 20.44
C GLU A 234 2.21 1.46 21.84
N GLN A 235 1.83 2.61 22.38
CA GLN A 235 1.19 2.74 23.70
C GLN A 235 -0.33 2.95 23.57
N SER A 236 -0.88 2.85 22.37
CA SER A 236 -2.27 3.19 22.05
C SER A 236 -3.01 2.01 21.40
N THR A 237 -4.30 2.21 21.12
CA THR A 237 -5.12 1.32 20.31
C THR A 237 -5.60 2.04 19.06
N PRO A 238 -5.97 1.34 17.98
CA PRO A 238 -6.37 1.97 16.72
C PRO A 238 -7.50 3.00 16.86
N GLU A 239 -8.47 2.76 17.75
CA GLU A 239 -9.65 3.62 17.98
C GLU A 239 -9.30 4.99 18.59
N MET A 240 -8.09 5.14 19.14
CA MET A 240 -7.60 6.42 19.65
C MET A 240 -7.28 7.40 18.51
N PHE A 241 -6.98 6.90 17.31
CA PHE A 241 -6.56 7.69 16.15
C PHE A 241 -7.74 8.05 15.24
N ARG A 242 -8.74 8.76 15.77
CA ARG A 242 -10.00 9.10 15.07
C ARG A 242 -9.86 9.96 13.81
N ARG A 243 -8.69 10.56 13.58
CA ARG A 243 -8.37 11.33 12.37
C ARG A 243 -7.54 10.47 11.42
N ASN A 244 -8.01 9.28 11.11
CA ASN A 244 -7.29 8.31 10.28
C ASN A 244 -7.45 8.52 8.76
N GLY A 245 -8.31 9.45 8.31
CA GLY A 245 -8.22 9.99 6.94
C GLY A 245 -7.00 10.90 6.70
N TRP A 246 -6.32 11.31 7.78
CA TRP A 246 -5.00 11.95 7.71
C TRP A 246 -3.91 10.89 7.75
N VAL A 247 -2.89 11.03 6.90
CA VAL A 247 -1.84 10.03 6.70
C VAL A 247 -1.14 9.58 8.00
N VAL A 248 -0.91 10.51 8.93
CA VAL A 248 -0.28 10.18 10.22
C VAL A 248 -1.23 9.40 11.11
N GLY A 249 -2.51 9.77 11.14
CA GLY A 249 -3.53 9.03 11.89
C GLY A 249 -3.71 7.62 11.34
N ALA A 250 -3.74 7.44 10.02
CA ALA A 250 -3.77 6.12 9.38
C ALA A 250 -2.55 5.28 9.79
N PHE A 251 -1.35 5.84 9.64
CA PHE A 251 -0.10 5.20 10.01
C PHE A 251 -0.11 4.75 11.47
N GLN A 252 -0.51 5.64 12.39
CA GLN A 252 -0.53 5.37 13.82
C GLN A 252 -1.59 4.31 14.17
N ALA A 253 -2.78 4.38 13.60
CA ALA A 253 -3.83 3.38 13.80
C ALA A 253 -3.37 1.99 13.34
N ALA A 254 -2.78 1.91 12.15
CA ALA A 254 -2.28 0.66 11.61
C ALA A 254 -1.08 0.12 12.42
N TRP A 255 -0.17 0.99 12.86
CA TRP A 255 0.96 0.58 13.69
C TRP A 255 0.53 0.12 15.08
N ALA A 256 -0.47 0.77 15.69
CA ALA A 256 -1.09 0.33 16.94
C ALA A 256 -1.72 -1.06 16.80
N ALA A 257 -2.43 -1.33 15.70
CA ALA A 257 -3.03 -2.63 15.41
C ALA A 257 -1.96 -3.75 15.33
N ILE A 258 -0.84 -3.48 14.65
CA ILE A 258 0.29 -4.44 14.52
C ILE A 258 1.03 -4.61 15.85
N SER A 259 1.24 -3.51 16.59
CA SER A 259 1.93 -3.52 17.88
C SER A 259 1.15 -4.34 18.92
N GLY A 260 -0.19 -4.28 18.88
CA GLY A 260 -1.06 -5.03 19.78
C GLY A 260 -0.97 -6.56 19.65
N VAL A 261 -0.40 -7.08 18.55
CA VAL A 261 -0.15 -8.52 18.34
C VAL A 261 1.34 -8.87 18.35
N SER A 262 2.20 -7.93 18.73
CA SER A 262 3.65 -8.11 18.79
C SER A 262 4.13 -8.58 20.18
N PRO A 263 5.14 -9.47 20.27
CA PRO A 263 5.82 -10.13 19.17
C PRO A 263 4.92 -11.15 18.47
N ILE A 264 5.02 -11.25 17.15
CA ILE A 264 4.23 -12.21 16.38
C ILE A 264 4.63 -13.64 16.78
N PRO A 265 3.68 -14.50 17.18
CA PRO A 265 3.98 -15.86 17.62
C PRO A 265 4.55 -16.72 16.48
N GLU A 266 5.36 -17.71 16.85
CA GLU A 266 5.83 -18.72 15.90
C GLU A 266 4.71 -19.69 15.51
N GLY A 267 4.79 -20.21 14.28
CA GLY A 267 3.89 -21.25 13.78
C GLY A 267 2.76 -20.71 12.92
N LYS A 268 2.45 -21.43 11.84
CA LYS A 268 1.58 -20.97 10.76
C LYS A 268 0.15 -20.60 11.20
N PHE A 269 -0.41 -21.33 12.16
CA PHE A 269 -1.75 -21.05 12.67
C PHE A 269 -1.77 -19.82 13.59
N ALA A 270 -0.81 -19.72 14.51
CA ALA A 270 -0.70 -18.56 15.39
C ALA A 270 -0.39 -17.26 14.62
N GLN A 271 0.43 -17.33 13.57
CA GLN A 271 0.70 -16.20 12.67
C GLN A 271 -0.54 -15.75 11.90
N ARG A 272 -1.37 -16.69 11.43
CA ARG A 272 -2.66 -16.38 10.82
C ARG A 272 -3.58 -15.70 11.82
N ASP A 273 -3.68 -16.24 13.04
CA ASP A 273 -4.54 -15.68 14.08
C ASP A 273 -4.08 -14.25 14.42
N ALA A 274 -2.77 -14.01 14.52
CA ALA A 274 -2.21 -12.67 14.74
C ALA A 274 -2.59 -11.69 13.61
N LEU A 275 -2.50 -12.10 12.34
CA LEU A 275 -2.92 -11.27 11.20
C LEU A 275 -4.42 -10.94 11.28
N VAL A 276 -5.26 -11.94 11.55
CA VAL A 276 -6.72 -11.75 11.66
C VAL A 276 -7.07 -10.81 12.81
N VAL A 277 -6.42 -10.96 13.96
CA VAL A 277 -6.62 -10.07 15.12
C VAL A 277 -6.20 -8.65 14.78
N ALA A 278 -5.05 -8.45 14.14
CA ALA A 278 -4.58 -7.12 13.76
C ALA A 278 -5.49 -6.45 12.72
N LEU A 279 -5.91 -7.18 11.67
CA LEU A 279 -6.84 -6.65 10.67
C LEU A 279 -8.19 -6.28 11.28
N ARG A 280 -8.76 -7.13 12.14
CA ARG A 280 -9.99 -6.80 12.87
C ARG A 280 -9.80 -5.61 13.80
N SER A 281 -8.64 -5.49 14.47
CA SER A 281 -8.30 -4.34 15.31
C SER A 281 -8.19 -3.04 14.50
N ALA A 282 -7.59 -3.10 13.31
CA ALA A 282 -7.53 -1.98 12.37
C ALA A 282 -8.94 -1.52 11.96
N VAL A 283 -9.84 -2.45 11.60
CA VAL A 283 -11.24 -2.12 11.26
C VAL A 283 -12.02 -1.55 12.46
N ARG A 284 -11.72 -1.99 13.69
CA ARG A 284 -12.34 -1.42 14.91
C ARG A 284 -12.07 0.08 15.09
N ALA A 285 -11.00 0.61 14.49
CA ALA A 285 -10.69 2.04 14.54
C ALA A 285 -11.86 2.93 14.09
N GLY A 286 -12.74 2.42 13.21
CA GLY A 286 -13.78 3.19 12.56
C GLY A 286 -13.21 4.23 11.60
N TYR A 287 -14.09 5.06 11.06
CA TYR A 287 -13.79 6.14 10.12
C TYR A 287 -13.17 5.58 8.83
N ASP A 288 -11.87 5.73 8.63
CA ASP A 288 -11.17 5.27 7.43
C ASP A 288 -10.64 3.82 7.63
N THR A 289 -11.57 2.85 7.60
CA THR A 289 -11.30 1.47 8.05
C THR A 289 -10.62 0.61 7.00
N ASP A 290 -10.98 0.77 5.73
CA ASP A 290 -10.38 0.09 4.59
C ASP A 290 -8.91 0.49 4.44
N THR A 291 -8.57 1.79 4.46
CA THR A 291 -7.16 2.21 4.36
C THR A 291 -6.33 1.69 5.53
N VAL A 292 -6.81 1.85 6.77
CA VAL A 292 -6.07 1.41 7.96
C VAL A 292 -5.86 -0.11 7.92
N ALA A 293 -6.88 -0.89 7.56
CA ALA A 293 -6.77 -2.33 7.45
C ALA A 293 -5.88 -2.76 6.26
N CYS A 294 -5.96 -2.08 5.13
CA CYS A 294 -5.11 -2.29 3.95
C CYS A 294 -3.62 -2.15 4.30
N ILE A 295 -3.23 -1.03 4.92
CA ILE A 295 -1.82 -0.79 5.24
C ILE A 295 -1.33 -1.71 6.39
N THR A 296 -2.19 -2.06 7.35
CA THR A 296 -1.91 -3.10 8.36
C THR A 296 -1.65 -4.46 7.69
N GLY A 297 -2.54 -4.85 6.77
CA GLY A 297 -2.43 -6.07 5.99
C GLY A 297 -1.16 -6.11 5.17
N ALA A 298 -0.81 -5.00 4.51
CA ALA A 298 0.39 -4.89 3.70
C ALA A 298 1.67 -5.23 4.49
N LEU A 299 1.84 -4.62 5.66
CA LEU A 299 3.04 -4.79 6.46
C LEU A 299 3.12 -6.16 7.15
N MET A 300 2.01 -6.67 7.68
CA MET A 300 1.99 -8.01 8.26
C MET A 300 2.11 -9.11 7.19
N GLY A 301 1.41 -8.97 6.07
CA GLY A 301 1.51 -9.87 4.93
C GLY A 301 2.92 -9.94 4.36
N ALA A 302 3.64 -8.81 4.35
CA ALA A 302 5.05 -8.73 3.98
C ALA A 302 5.96 -9.59 4.88
N ALA A 303 5.62 -9.83 6.15
CA ALA A 303 6.40 -10.71 7.02
C ALA A 303 5.95 -12.18 6.95
N LEU A 304 4.63 -12.40 6.81
CA LEU A 304 3.99 -13.70 7.02
C LEU A 304 3.67 -14.48 5.74
N GLY A 305 3.57 -13.79 4.60
CA GLY A 305 3.16 -14.38 3.31
C GLY A 305 1.65 -14.59 3.19
N PRO A 306 1.14 -14.92 1.98
CA PRO A 306 -0.28 -14.91 1.65
C PRO A 306 -1.07 -15.99 2.36
N LYS A 307 -0.41 -17.05 2.84
CA LYS A 307 -1.07 -18.16 3.56
C LYS A 307 -1.48 -17.79 4.99
N ALA A 308 -1.00 -16.65 5.50
CA ALA A 308 -1.46 -16.07 6.75
C ALA A 308 -2.88 -15.51 6.62
N VAL A 309 -3.29 -15.01 5.45
CA VAL A 309 -4.67 -14.60 5.19
C VAL A 309 -5.58 -15.83 5.21
N LEU A 310 -6.76 -15.69 5.83
CA LEU A 310 -7.75 -16.77 5.92
C LEU A 310 -8.10 -17.30 4.52
N PRO A 311 -8.15 -18.64 4.31
CA PRO A 311 -8.54 -19.21 3.02
C PRO A 311 -9.89 -18.74 2.51
N GLU A 312 -10.86 -18.55 3.40
CA GLU A 312 -12.20 -18.03 3.13
C GLU A 312 -12.14 -16.59 2.61
N TRP A 313 -11.45 -15.69 3.31
CA TRP A 313 -11.24 -14.32 2.88
C TRP A 313 -10.55 -14.27 1.51
N ARG A 314 -9.44 -15.00 1.33
CA ARG A 314 -8.72 -15.01 0.05
C ARG A 314 -9.56 -15.43 -1.15
N ARG A 315 -10.50 -16.37 -0.97
CA ARG A 315 -11.37 -16.85 -2.06
C ARG A 315 -12.48 -15.86 -2.42
N MET A 316 -12.78 -14.93 -1.51
CA MET A 316 -13.80 -13.90 -1.74
C MET A 316 -13.22 -12.65 -2.40
N LEU A 317 -11.90 -12.49 -2.44
CA LEU A 317 -11.29 -11.26 -2.94
C LEU A 317 -11.50 -11.10 -4.44
N PHE A 318 -12.16 -10.02 -4.82
CA PHE A 318 -12.25 -9.53 -6.19
C PHE A 318 -12.43 -8.01 -6.20
N GLY A 319 -12.36 -7.40 -7.38
CA GLY A 319 -12.67 -5.99 -7.56
C GLY A 319 -12.04 -5.44 -8.82
N TRP A 320 -12.07 -4.12 -9.01
CA TRP A 320 -11.47 -3.51 -10.20
C TRP A 320 -9.98 -3.90 -10.32
N PRO A 321 -9.47 -4.25 -11.54
CA PRO A 321 -10.09 -4.18 -12.86
C PRO A 321 -10.82 -5.48 -13.30
N SER A 322 -11.55 -6.14 -12.40
CA SER A 322 -12.04 -7.53 -12.51
C SER A 322 -10.96 -8.57 -12.24
N TYR A 323 -10.02 -8.23 -11.35
CA TYR A 323 -9.04 -9.19 -10.84
C TYR A 323 -9.65 -9.96 -9.68
N GLU A 324 -9.17 -11.18 -9.49
CA GLU A 324 -9.33 -11.96 -8.28
C GLU A 324 -7.95 -12.18 -7.63
N VAL A 325 -7.89 -12.97 -6.56
CA VAL A 325 -6.65 -13.24 -5.83
C VAL A 325 -5.54 -13.86 -6.71
N ASP A 326 -5.92 -14.65 -7.72
CA ASP A 326 -4.96 -15.32 -8.61
C ASP A 326 -4.31 -14.33 -9.59
N GLU A 327 -5.06 -13.34 -10.11
CA GLU A 327 -4.51 -12.25 -10.92
C GLU A 327 -3.58 -11.35 -10.08
N LEU A 328 -3.95 -11.02 -8.84
CA LEU A 328 -3.08 -10.28 -7.92
C LEU A 328 -1.77 -11.02 -7.67
N TRP A 329 -1.86 -12.33 -7.41
CA TRP A 329 -0.69 -13.18 -7.23
C TRP A 329 0.20 -13.17 -8.48
N GLY A 330 -0.38 -13.42 -9.65
CA GLY A 330 0.33 -13.45 -10.92
C GLY A 330 0.97 -12.10 -11.28
N LEU A 331 0.31 -11.00 -10.95
CA LEU A 331 0.85 -9.66 -11.11
C LEU A 331 2.11 -9.45 -10.28
N VAL A 332 2.08 -9.80 -8.99
CA VAL A 332 3.25 -9.70 -8.10
C VAL A 332 4.41 -10.58 -8.58
N GLU A 333 4.14 -11.84 -8.93
CA GLU A 333 5.18 -12.76 -9.43
C GLU A 333 5.85 -12.22 -10.69
N ARG A 334 5.10 -11.58 -11.61
CA ARG A 334 5.69 -10.91 -12.79
C ARG A 334 6.55 -9.72 -12.40
N VAL A 335 6.11 -8.89 -11.45
CA VAL A 335 6.87 -7.71 -11.01
C VAL A 335 8.21 -8.12 -10.42
N ILE A 336 8.24 -9.17 -9.60
CA ILE A 336 9.47 -9.63 -8.94
C ILE A 336 10.29 -10.61 -9.78
N ALA A 337 9.77 -11.10 -10.92
CA ALA A 337 10.42 -12.09 -11.77
C ALA A 337 11.89 -11.75 -12.14
N PRO A 338 12.26 -10.49 -12.45
CA PRO A 338 13.67 -10.15 -12.74
C PRO A 338 14.64 -10.43 -11.58
N MET A 339 14.13 -10.50 -10.34
CA MET A 339 14.93 -10.79 -9.14
C MET A 339 14.88 -12.27 -8.74
N VAL A 340 14.14 -13.11 -9.46
CA VAL A 340 14.06 -14.56 -9.20
C VAL A 340 15.09 -15.27 -10.08
N ARG A 341 15.95 -16.11 -9.47
CA ARG A 341 16.83 -16.97 -10.27
C ARG A 341 16.00 -18.06 -10.95
N GLU A 342 16.14 -18.22 -12.26
CA GLU A 342 15.86 -19.51 -12.89
C GLU A 342 16.92 -20.49 -12.38
N GLY A 343 16.46 -21.55 -11.70
CA GLY A 343 17.37 -22.62 -11.26
C GLY A 343 18.11 -23.13 -12.49
N GLY A 344 19.44 -23.05 -12.47
CA GLY A 344 20.26 -23.55 -13.56
C GLY A 344 19.85 -24.97 -13.89
N GLU A 345 19.34 -25.18 -15.09
CA GLU A 345 19.34 -26.49 -15.71
C GLU A 345 20.80 -26.93 -15.73
N GLY A 346 21.12 -27.88 -14.84
CA GLY A 346 22.37 -28.59 -14.92
C GLY A 346 22.45 -29.20 -16.30
N THR A 347 23.31 -28.61 -17.14
CA THR A 347 23.72 -29.16 -18.42
C THR A 347 24.21 -30.59 -18.16
N ARG A 348 23.34 -31.57 -18.38
CA ARG A 348 23.76 -32.95 -18.59
C ARG A 348 24.42 -32.97 -19.96
N ALA A 349 25.74 -32.84 -19.97
CA ALA A 349 26.60 -33.28 -21.04
C ALA A 349 27.45 -34.43 -20.51
#